data_AF-A0A7Y2GI22-F1
#
_entry.id   AF-A0A7Y2GI22-F1
#
_cell.length_a   1.000
_cell.length_b   1.000
_cell.length_c   1.000
_cell.angle_alpha   90.00
_cell.angle_beta   90.00
_cell.angle_gamma   90.00
#
_symmetry.space_group_name_H-M   'P 1'
#
loop_
_entity.id
_entity.type
_entity.pdbx_description
1 polymer ?
#
loop_
_entity_poly.entity_id
_entity_poly.type
_entity_poly.pdbx_seq_one_letter_code
_entity_poly.pdbx_strand_id
1 'polypeptide(L)'
;MNEEFQYIASLAQTYHLYSEQPDKLIQALNELPKSELEEIYKEYSELGRYGPVNTLRIEVLHRLIDDQQVSKEAIEEIKSRIRDQDAEAFRHLPKDFQDRLIEPRTGNRDIFSMHQGEWNLFYTFFYREKVKRSIRSAVTNISDQLLEDLELTDYSSHTVDFVGMRRNGDDYCWIGIYPKELAHNDSYQFFLSIGDRPHAGKGVGGNLGDWNESTLVDVNSYDEALTVLKRYRNEIISDNEELIDNLGVDVNDENSEPAPVSGVSSGKGFADQLKEFLKQAKTDNLHTAHFDKRYLGVQVKVSFGMGAVANIPWISFLREGQTTAHGIY
;
A
#
# COMPACT_ATOMS: atom_id res chain seq x y z
N MET A 1 15.23 -7.86 19.70
CA MET A 1 14.65 -8.29 18.42
C MET A 1 13.59 -9.38 18.57
N ASN A 2 13.85 -10.52 19.22
CA ASN A 2 12.82 -11.57 19.37
C ASN A 2 11.51 -11.08 20.00
N GLU A 3 11.56 -10.22 21.03
CA GLU A 3 10.36 -9.65 21.64
C GLU A 3 9.54 -8.81 20.65
N GLU A 4 10.20 -7.97 19.84
CA GLU A 4 9.55 -7.16 18.81
C GLU A 4 8.95 -8.02 17.70
N PHE A 5 9.68 -9.06 17.28
CA PHE A 5 9.19 -10.04 16.32
C PHE A 5 7.91 -10.72 16.84
N GLN A 6 7.94 -11.23 18.07
CA GLN A 6 6.78 -11.88 18.68
C GLN A 6 5.61 -10.92 18.86
N TYR A 7 5.89 -9.66 19.20
CA TYR A 7 4.84 -8.65 19.31
C TYR A 7 4.13 -8.45 17.96
N ILE A 8 4.88 -8.27 16.86
CA ILE A 8 4.30 -8.15 15.51
C ILE A 8 3.54 -9.43 15.14
N ALA A 9 4.15 -10.60 15.32
CA ALA A 9 3.55 -11.89 14.97
C ALA A 9 2.24 -12.16 15.73
N SER A 10 2.15 -11.80 17.02
CA SER A 10 0.93 -11.96 17.81
C SER A 10 -0.23 -11.10 17.30
N LEU A 11 0.06 -9.87 16.88
CA LEU A 11 -0.92 -8.98 16.27
C LEU A 11 -1.32 -9.48 14.87
N ALA A 12 -0.35 -9.94 14.07
CA ALA A 12 -0.60 -10.51 12.77
C ALA A 12 -1.54 -11.73 12.84
N GLN A 13 -1.31 -12.66 13.78
CA GLN A 13 -2.21 -13.79 14.02
C GLN A 13 -3.63 -13.35 14.40
N THR A 14 -3.75 -12.30 15.22
CA THR A 14 -5.05 -11.73 15.62
C THR A 14 -5.77 -11.12 14.43
N TYR A 15 -5.06 -10.34 13.61
CA TYR A 15 -5.63 -9.66 12.44
C TYR A 15 -5.96 -10.66 11.32
N HIS A 16 -5.15 -11.69 11.14
CA HIS A 16 -5.42 -12.79 10.23
C HIS A 16 -6.69 -13.55 10.65
N LEU A 17 -6.84 -13.83 11.95
CA LEU A 17 -8.07 -14.42 12.47
C LEU A 17 -9.30 -13.56 12.16
N TYR A 18 -9.20 -12.23 12.30
CA TYR A 18 -10.28 -11.31 11.96
C TYR A 18 -10.57 -11.24 10.45
N SER A 19 -9.54 -11.38 9.62
CA SER A 19 -9.66 -11.40 8.16
C SER A 19 -10.36 -12.67 7.67
N GLU A 20 -9.94 -13.83 8.19
CA GLU A 20 -10.45 -15.15 7.75
C GLU A 20 -11.77 -15.54 8.43
N GLN A 21 -12.05 -15.01 9.62
CA GLN A 21 -13.25 -15.34 10.40
C GLN A 21 -14.01 -14.05 10.77
N PRO A 22 -14.90 -13.54 9.90
CA PRO A 22 -15.66 -12.32 10.15
C PRO A 22 -16.46 -12.33 11.46
N ASP A 23 -16.94 -13.50 11.90
CA ASP A 23 -17.64 -13.64 13.18
C ASP A 23 -16.73 -13.31 14.38
N LYS A 24 -15.43 -13.63 14.29
CA LYS A 24 -14.43 -13.27 15.31
C LYS A 24 -14.15 -11.77 15.33
N LEU A 25 -14.09 -11.14 14.16
CA LEU A 25 -14.00 -9.69 14.05
C LEU A 25 -15.23 -9.02 14.66
N ILE A 26 -16.43 -9.48 14.32
CA ILE A 26 -17.68 -8.94 14.86
C ILE A 26 -17.74 -9.12 16.37
N GLN A 27 -17.34 -10.28 16.89
CA GLN A 27 -17.21 -10.49 18.34
C GLN A 27 -16.26 -9.45 18.95
N ALA A 28 -15.08 -9.27 18.37
CA ALA A 28 -14.10 -8.30 18.87
C ALA A 28 -14.60 -6.84 18.82
N LEU A 29 -15.36 -6.46 17.78
CA LEU A 29 -15.99 -5.15 17.68
C LEU A 29 -16.97 -4.89 18.83
N ASN A 30 -17.78 -5.90 19.18
CA ASN A 30 -18.75 -5.83 20.28
C ASN A 30 -18.10 -5.81 21.67
N GLU A 31 -16.84 -6.26 21.77
CA GLU A 31 -16.06 -6.31 23.01
C GLU A 31 -15.19 -5.05 23.22
N LEU A 32 -15.14 -4.12 22.24
CA LEU A 32 -14.36 -2.88 22.35
C LEU A 32 -14.88 -2.01 23.52
N PRO A 33 -13.99 -1.47 24.38
CA PRO A 33 -14.40 -0.60 25.47
C PRO A 33 -15.11 0.65 24.96
N LYS A 34 -16.17 1.08 25.66
CA LYS A 34 -16.93 2.30 25.33
C LYS A 34 -16.04 3.54 25.18
N SER A 35 -15.03 3.70 26.03
CA SER A 35 -14.08 4.81 25.94
C SER A 35 -13.26 4.80 24.65
N GLU A 36 -12.92 3.63 24.12
CA GLU A 36 -12.21 3.51 22.85
C GLU A 36 -13.15 3.81 21.67
N LEU A 37 -14.39 3.32 21.73
CA LEU A 37 -15.42 3.60 20.72
C LEU A 37 -15.71 5.11 20.62
N GLU A 38 -15.84 5.81 21.75
CA GLU A 38 -16.03 7.26 21.80
C GLU A 38 -14.83 8.02 21.21
N GLU A 39 -13.60 7.55 21.48
CA GLU A 39 -12.38 8.12 20.92
C GLU A 39 -12.33 7.95 19.40
N ILE A 40 -12.64 6.75 18.89
CA ILE A 40 -12.69 6.46 17.45
C ILE A 40 -13.78 7.30 16.79
N TYR A 41 -14.97 7.41 17.39
CA TYR A 41 -16.05 8.24 16.88
C TYR A 41 -15.65 9.72 16.75
N LYS A 42 -14.94 10.24 17.76
CA LYS A 42 -14.39 11.59 17.72
C LYS A 42 -13.41 11.78 16.55
N GLU A 43 -12.51 10.83 16.32
CA GLU A 43 -11.58 10.87 15.18
C GLU A 43 -12.34 10.96 13.84
N TYR A 44 -13.38 10.14 13.65
CA TYR A 44 -14.15 10.17 12.39
C TYR A 44 -14.99 11.44 12.21
N SER A 45 -15.58 11.96 13.28
CA SER A 45 -16.39 13.18 13.23
C SER A 45 -15.55 14.44 12.99
N GLU A 46 -14.35 14.53 13.59
CA GLU A 46 -13.46 15.69 13.45
C GLU A 46 -12.69 15.72 12.12
N LEU A 47 -12.40 14.56 11.51
CA LEU A 47 -11.48 14.48 10.37
C LEU A 47 -12.07 14.90 9.01
N GLY A 48 -13.35 15.25 8.89
CA GLY A 48 -13.87 15.74 7.60
C GLY A 48 -13.99 14.69 6.49
N ARG A 49 -13.65 13.42 6.78
CA ARG A 49 -13.49 12.35 5.79
C ARG A 49 -14.80 11.61 5.57
N TYR A 50 -15.62 12.10 4.66
CA TYR A 50 -17.03 11.69 4.54
C TYR A 50 -17.28 10.85 3.28
N GLY A 51 -16.73 9.63 3.26
CA GLY A 51 -16.99 8.65 2.20
C GLY A 51 -17.86 7.48 2.71
N PRO A 52 -18.45 6.68 1.80
CA PRO A 52 -19.36 5.58 2.16
C PRO A 52 -18.84 4.62 3.24
N VAL A 53 -17.54 4.30 3.21
CA VAL A 53 -16.90 3.43 4.21
C VAL A 53 -16.82 4.08 5.58
N ASN A 54 -16.56 5.39 5.64
CA ASN A 54 -16.52 6.10 6.91
C ASN A 54 -17.92 6.29 7.48
N THR A 55 -18.95 6.48 6.63
CA THR A 55 -20.35 6.43 7.08
C THR A 55 -20.67 5.08 7.71
N LEU A 56 -20.34 3.96 7.04
CA LEU A 56 -20.53 2.62 7.59
C LEU A 56 -19.87 2.48 8.97
N ARG A 57 -18.62 2.93 9.11
CA ARG A 57 -17.88 2.89 10.38
C ARG A 57 -18.56 3.72 11.47
N ILE A 58 -19.03 4.92 11.15
CA ILE A 58 -19.72 5.81 12.09
C ILE A 58 -21.03 5.19 12.58
N GLU A 59 -21.83 4.59 11.69
CA GLU A 59 -23.07 3.90 12.07
C GLU A 59 -22.81 2.70 12.98
N VAL A 60 -21.77 1.92 12.69
CA VAL A 60 -21.34 0.82 13.55
C VAL A 60 -20.90 1.35 14.92
N LEU A 61 -20.10 2.42 14.97
CA LEU A 61 -19.69 3.05 16.24
C LEU A 61 -20.88 3.56 17.03
N HIS A 62 -21.86 4.21 16.39
CA HIS A 62 -23.05 4.73 17.05
C HIS A 62 -23.84 3.60 17.72
N ARG A 63 -24.05 2.47 17.01
CA ARG A 63 -24.70 1.30 17.60
C ARG A 63 -23.94 0.76 18.81
N LEU A 64 -22.62 0.60 18.69
CA LEU A 64 -21.78 0.07 19.77
C LEU A 64 -21.74 1.01 20.99
N ILE A 65 -21.67 2.33 20.78
CA ILE A 65 -21.69 3.34 21.86
C ILE A 65 -23.03 3.35 22.60
N ASP A 66 -24.13 3.09 21.88
CA ASP A 66 -25.48 2.94 22.44
C ASP A 66 -25.73 1.57 23.08
N ASP A 67 -24.66 0.81 23.35
CA ASP A 67 -24.69 -0.52 23.96
C ASP A 67 -25.49 -1.55 23.13
N GLN A 68 -25.65 -1.31 21.82
CA GLN A 68 -26.25 -2.25 20.87
C GLN A 68 -25.18 -3.17 20.31
N GLN A 69 -25.52 -4.46 20.19
CA GLN A 69 -24.68 -5.42 19.51
C GLN A 69 -24.76 -5.22 17.99
N VAL A 70 -23.63 -5.33 17.32
CA VAL A 70 -23.52 -5.34 15.85
C VAL A 70 -23.39 -6.77 15.37
N SER A 71 -24.21 -7.16 14.39
CA SER A 71 -24.13 -8.44 13.70
C SER A 71 -23.74 -8.25 12.24
N LYS A 72 -23.50 -9.36 11.53
CA LYS A 72 -23.24 -9.34 10.09
C LYS A 72 -24.41 -8.73 9.32
N GLU A 73 -25.63 -9.07 9.73
CA GLU A 73 -26.87 -8.56 9.14
C GLU A 73 -26.99 -7.04 9.36
N ALA A 74 -26.61 -6.54 10.54
CA ALA A 74 -26.61 -5.10 10.80
C ALA A 74 -25.60 -4.36 9.91
N ILE A 75 -24.41 -4.93 9.69
CA ILE A 75 -23.40 -4.36 8.79
C ILE A 75 -23.93 -4.30 7.34
N GLU A 76 -24.52 -5.39 6.85
CA GLU A 76 -25.08 -5.42 5.49
C GLU A 76 -26.31 -4.51 5.34
N GLU A 77 -27.15 -4.39 6.37
CA GLU A 77 -28.27 -3.43 6.41
C GLU A 77 -27.76 -1.99 6.22
N ILE A 78 -26.72 -1.60 6.96
CA ILE A 78 -26.11 -0.27 6.83
C ILE A 78 -25.52 -0.09 5.43
N LYS A 79 -24.78 -1.08 4.91
CA LYS A 79 -24.24 -1.03 3.54
C LYS A 79 -25.34 -0.85 2.49
N SER A 80 -26.47 -1.56 2.63
CA SER A 80 -27.62 -1.40 1.72
C SER A 80 -28.17 0.03 1.77
N ARG A 81 -28.42 0.58 2.96
CA ARG A 81 -28.90 1.96 3.11
C ARG A 81 -27.96 2.99 2.49
N ILE A 82 -26.65 2.77 2.60
CA ILE A 82 -25.64 3.63 1.95
C ILE A 82 -25.69 3.47 0.43
N ARG A 83 -25.89 2.26 -0.11
CA ARG A 83 -26.07 2.03 -1.55
C ARG A 83 -27.31 2.74 -2.08
N ASP A 84 -28.41 2.65 -1.34
CA ASP A 84 -29.72 3.21 -1.69
C ASP A 84 -29.84 4.72 -1.44
N GLN A 85 -28.80 5.34 -0.87
CA GLN A 85 -28.76 6.76 -0.49
C GLN A 85 -29.95 7.16 0.40
N ASP A 86 -30.31 6.29 1.36
CA ASP A 86 -31.44 6.49 2.28
C ASP A 86 -31.16 7.64 3.27
N ALA A 87 -31.47 8.87 2.86
CA ALA A 87 -31.23 10.07 3.65
C ALA A 87 -31.94 10.05 5.01
N GLU A 88 -33.10 9.40 5.11
CA GLU A 88 -33.88 9.37 6.36
C GLU A 88 -33.18 8.50 7.42
N ALA A 89 -32.56 7.39 7.00
CA ALA A 89 -31.77 6.55 7.91
C ALA A 89 -30.59 7.31 8.55
N PHE A 90 -30.01 8.27 7.83
CA PHE A 90 -28.84 9.04 8.26
C PHE A 90 -29.16 10.44 8.79
N ARG A 91 -30.44 10.75 9.06
CA ARG A 91 -30.88 12.08 9.53
C ARG A 91 -30.24 12.55 10.84
N HIS A 92 -29.72 11.59 11.63
CA HIS A 92 -29.07 11.83 12.90
C HIS A 92 -27.60 12.26 12.74
N LEU A 93 -27.01 12.03 11.56
CA LEU A 93 -25.67 12.49 11.22
C LEU A 93 -25.67 13.99 10.88
N PRO A 94 -24.53 14.69 11.00
CA PRO A 94 -24.44 16.09 10.62
C PRO A 94 -24.80 16.32 9.13
N LYS A 95 -25.37 17.48 8.82
CA LYS A 95 -25.98 17.76 7.51
C LYS A 95 -25.00 17.64 6.33
N ASP A 96 -23.75 18.03 6.53
CA ASP A 96 -22.68 17.89 5.55
C ASP A 96 -22.36 16.43 5.18
N PHE A 97 -22.58 15.47 6.10
CA PHE A 97 -22.52 14.04 5.78
C PHE A 97 -23.69 13.60 4.94
N GLN A 98 -24.90 14.02 5.31
CA GLN A 98 -26.13 13.68 4.57
C GLN A 98 -26.03 14.17 3.12
N ASP A 99 -25.61 15.42 2.93
CA ASP A 99 -25.47 16.06 1.63
C ASP A 99 -24.49 15.28 0.70
N ARG A 100 -23.40 14.72 1.25
CA ARG A 100 -22.43 13.92 0.48
C ARG A 100 -22.89 12.49 0.20
N LEU A 101 -23.71 11.91 1.08
CA LEU A 101 -24.27 10.56 0.86
C LEU A 101 -25.22 10.52 -0.34
N ILE A 102 -25.95 11.62 -0.57
CA ILE A 102 -26.93 11.79 -1.65
C ILE A 102 -26.33 12.37 -2.95
N GLU A 103 -25.03 12.69 -2.99
CA GLU A 103 -24.39 13.15 -4.22
C GLU A 103 -24.51 12.10 -5.33
N PRO A 104 -24.94 12.47 -6.55
CA PRO A 104 -25.07 11.55 -7.67
C PRO A 104 -23.75 10.82 -7.93
N ARG A 105 -23.77 9.50 -7.86
CA ARG A 105 -22.55 8.69 -8.04
C ARG A 105 -22.25 8.49 -9.52
N THR A 106 -21.01 8.76 -9.91
CA THR A 106 -20.51 8.51 -11.26
C THR A 106 -19.85 7.13 -11.32
N GLY A 107 -20.36 6.25 -12.20
CA GLY A 107 -19.78 4.93 -12.47
C GLY A 107 -20.59 3.76 -11.89
N ASN A 108 -20.41 2.57 -12.47
CA ASN A 108 -21.17 1.35 -12.14
C ASN A 108 -20.48 0.43 -11.12
N ARG A 109 -19.36 0.86 -10.52
CA ARG A 109 -18.59 0.02 -9.58
C ARG A 109 -19.19 0.14 -8.18
N ASP A 110 -19.41 -1.00 -7.50
CA ASP A 110 -19.90 -1.03 -6.13
C ASP A 110 -18.94 -0.28 -5.18
N ILE A 111 -19.50 0.57 -4.32
CA ILE A 111 -18.77 1.46 -3.40
C ILE A 111 -17.92 0.70 -2.36
N PHE A 112 -18.26 -0.55 -2.06
CA PHE A 112 -17.54 -1.42 -1.16
C PHE A 112 -16.66 -2.43 -1.90
N SER A 113 -16.60 -2.42 -3.24
CA SER A 113 -15.86 -3.41 -4.02
C SER A 113 -14.34 -3.42 -3.75
N MET A 114 -13.78 -2.36 -3.18
CA MET A 114 -12.37 -2.32 -2.78
C MET A 114 -12.12 -2.93 -1.39
N HIS A 115 -13.18 -3.21 -0.63
CA HIS A 115 -13.12 -3.76 0.74
C HIS A 115 -13.79 -5.14 0.73
N GLN A 116 -13.07 -6.13 0.21
CA GLN A 116 -13.61 -7.48 -0.04
C GLN A 116 -13.91 -8.26 1.25
N GLY A 117 -13.33 -7.86 2.39
CA GLY A 117 -13.64 -8.42 3.71
C GLY A 117 -13.95 -7.36 4.77
N GLU A 118 -14.65 -7.77 5.84
CA GLU A 118 -14.98 -6.92 6.98
C GLU A 118 -13.74 -6.40 7.71
N TRP A 119 -12.63 -7.16 7.72
CA TRP A 119 -11.36 -6.66 8.26
C TRP A 119 -10.92 -5.36 7.57
N ASN A 120 -10.98 -5.30 6.23
CA ASN A 120 -10.60 -4.08 5.50
C ASN A 120 -11.50 -2.88 5.85
N LEU A 121 -12.75 -3.16 6.21
CA LEU A 121 -13.68 -2.13 6.67
C LEU A 121 -13.34 -1.65 8.08
N PHE A 122 -12.92 -2.52 8.99
CA PHE A 122 -12.84 -2.18 10.41
C PHE A 122 -11.44 -2.23 11.04
N TYR A 123 -10.37 -2.52 10.28
CA TYR A 123 -9.00 -2.61 10.81
C TYR A 123 -8.58 -1.35 11.56
N THR A 124 -9.09 -0.17 11.17
CA THR A 124 -8.78 1.11 11.80
C THR A 124 -9.29 1.22 13.24
N PHE A 125 -10.19 0.34 13.68
CA PHE A 125 -10.66 0.31 15.06
C PHE A 125 -9.63 -0.39 15.96
N PHE A 126 -8.83 -1.30 15.40
CA PHE A 126 -7.84 -2.09 16.12
C PHE A 126 -6.42 -1.58 15.91
N TYR A 127 -6.06 -1.21 14.68
CA TYR A 127 -4.74 -0.72 14.31
C TYR A 127 -4.67 0.82 14.38
N ARG A 128 -4.72 1.33 15.61
CA ARG A 128 -4.75 2.76 15.96
C ARG A 128 -3.36 3.35 16.21
N GLU A 129 -3.25 4.68 16.36
CA GLU A 129 -1.94 5.37 16.40
C GLU A 129 -0.96 4.87 17.47
N LYS A 130 -1.44 4.44 18.63
CA LYS A 130 -0.54 3.84 19.64
C LYS A 130 0.10 2.56 19.12
N VAL A 131 -0.72 1.63 18.62
CA VAL A 131 -0.26 0.34 18.06
C VAL A 131 0.58 0.58 16.81
N LYS A 132 0.15 1.49 15.94
CA LYS A 132 0.83 1.86 14.70
C LYS A 132 2.24 2.37 14.94
N ARG A 133 2.44 3.27 15.90
CA ARG A 133 3.77 3.74 16.28
C ARG A 133 4.65 2.61 16.81
N SER A 134 4.11 1.76 17.68
CA SER A 134 4.85 0.61 18.21
C SER A 134 5.27 -0.34 17.10
N ILE A 135 4.37 -0.69 16.17
CA ILE A 135 4.65 -1.58 15.04
C ILE A 135 5.69 -0.97 14.10
N ARG A 136 5.56 0.31 13.74
CA ARG A 136 6.55 0.98 12.89
C ARG A 136 7.93 1.01 13.53
N SER A 137 7.99 1.29 14.83
CA SER A 137 9.25 1.24 15.57
C SER A 137 9.84 -0.17 15.56
N ALA A 138 9.04 -1.19 15.87
CA ALA A 138 9.48 -2.58 15.91
C ALA A 138 9.97 -3.09 14.55
N VAL A 139 9.23 -2.83 13.47
CA VAL A 139 9.62 -3.23 12.10
C VAL A 139 10.90 -2.50 11.66
N THR A 140 11.04 -1.22 12.02
CA THR A 140 12.28 -0.46 11.74
C THR A 140 13.46 -1.03 12.52
N ASN A 141 13.31 -1.27 13.81
CA ASN A 141 14.36 -1.83 14.66
C ASN A 141 14.82 -3.21 14.16
N ILE A 142 13.89 -4.08 13.78
CA ILE A 142 14.21 -5.38 13.16
C ILE A 142 14.96 -5.18 11.85
N SER A 143 14.50 -4.27 10.99
CA SER A 143 15.15 -3.99 9.71
C SER A 143 16.58 -3.48 9.89
N ASP A 144 16.79 -2.56 10.82
CA ASP A 144 18.11 -1.97 11.09
C ASP A 144 19.05 -3.04 11.66
N GLN A 145 18.57 -3.87 12.59
CA GLN A 145 19.37 -4.98 13.12
C GLN A 145 19.71 -6.03 12.06
N LEU A 146 18.81 -6.32 11.11
CA LEU A 146 19.10 -7.23 10.01
C LEU A 146 20.21 -6.69 9.10
N LEU A 147 20.23 -5.38 8.80
CA LEU A 147 21.30 -4.75 8.03
C LEU A 147 22.66 -4.90 8.72
N GLU A 148 22.70 -4.73 10.05
CA GLU A 148 23.90 -4.92 10.86
C GLU A 148 24.34 -6.38 10.90
N ASP A 149 23.44 -7.30 11.25
CA ASP A 149 23.75 -8.73 11.48
C ASP A 149 24.08 -9.50 10.18
N LEU A 150 23.64 -8.98 9.04
CA LEU A 150 23.99 -9.48 7.70
C LEU A 150 25.20 -8.74 7.09
N GLU A 151 25.73 -7.72 7.77
CA GLU A 151 26.87 -6.92 7.32
C GLU A 151 26.62 -6.28 5.93
N LEU A 152 25.48 -5.62 5.74
CA LEU A 152 25.01 -5.09 4.46
C LEU A 152 25.11 -3.55 4.42
N THR A 153 26.32 -2.99 4.39
CA THR A 153 26.55 -1.54 4.53
C THR A 153 26.08 -0.68 3.35
N ASP A 154 26.04 -1.26 2.16
CA ASP A 154 25.61 -0.71 0.88
C ASP A 154 24.13 -1.01 0.57
N TYR A 155 23.40 -1.62 1.50
CA TYR A 155 21.98 -1.92 1.35
C TYR A 155 21.11 -0.92 2.12
N SER A 156 19.86 -0.81 1.70
CA SER A 156 18.79 -0.10 2.38
C SER A 156 17.58 -1.02 2.55
N SER A 157 16.59 -0.57 3.33
CA SER A 157 15.37 -1.34 3.56
C SER A 157 14.12 -0.59 3.11
N HIS A 158 13.11 -1.39 2.76
CA HIS A 158 11.74 -0.95 2.61
C HIS A 158 10.89 -1.75 3.59
N THR A 159 10.09 -1.04 4.37
CA THR A 159 9.25 -1.63 5.40
C THR A 159 7.79 -1.30 5.16
N VAL A 160 6.92 -2.28 5.39
CA VAL A 160 5.46 -2.11 5.30
C VAL A 160 4.81 -2.66 6.55
N ASP A 161 3.92 -1.85 7.10
CA ASP A 161 3.13 -2.17 8.28
C ASP A 161 1.72 -2.69 7.90
N PHE A 162 0.88 -2.99 8.90
CA PHE A 162 -0.50 -3.46 8.70
C PHE A 162 -1.43 -2.48 7.97
N VAL A 163 -1.02 -1.25 7.64
CA VAL A 163 -1.80 -0.43 6.69
C VAL A 163 -1.80 -1.11 5.31
N GLY A 164 -0.70 -1.76 4.96
CA GLY A 164 -0.51 -2.43 3.68
C GLY A 164 -0.25 -1.49 2.52
N MET A 165 0.17 -2.05 1.39
CA MET A 165 0.43 -1.26 0.16
C MET A 165 -0.82 -0.55 -0.35
N ARG A 166 -1.98 -1.21 -0.23
CA ARG A 166 -3.28 -0.69 -0.70
C ARG A 166 -3.98 0.22 0.31
N ARG A 167 -3.37 0.42 1.50
CA ARG A 167 -3.94 1.21 2.61
C ARG A 167 -5.30 0.73 3.09
N ASN A 168 -5.51 -0.57 3.02
CA ASN A 168 -6.80 -1.20 3.26
C ASN A 168 -6.79 -2.16 4.43
N GLY A 169 -5.73 -2.16 5.25
CA GLY A 169 -5.57 -3.11 6.34
C GLY A 169 -5.09 -4.45 5.80
N ASP A 170 -3.80 -4.71 5.96
CA ASP A 170 -3.22 -6.04 5.80
C ASP A 170 -3.11 -6.70 7.19
N ASP A 171 -2.92 -8.01 7.22
CA ASP A 171 -2.74 -8.84 8.42
C ASP A 171 -1.30 -9.31 8.61
N TYR A 172 -0.35 -8.75 7.85
CA TYR A 172 1.08 -9.00 7.97
C TYR A 172 1.88 -7.69 7.82
N CYS A 173 3.11 -7.70 8.33
CA CYS A 173 4.14 -6.71 8.04
C CYS A 173 5.23 -7.36 7.20
N TRP A 174 6.00 -6.58 6.44
CA TRP A 174 7.16 -7.12 5.73
C TRP A 174 8.30 -6.13 5.58
N ILE A 175 9.49 -6.68 5.38
CA ILE A 175 10.77 -6.00 5.24
C ILE A 175 11.44 -6.57 3.99
N GLY A 176 11.82 -5.69 3.07
CA GLY A 176 12.70 -6.01 1.94
C GLY A 176 13.99 -5.20 2.05
N ILE A 177 15.13 -5.88 2.14
CA ILE A 177 16.46 -5.25 2.15
C ILE A 177 17.12 -5.47 0.78
N TYR A 178 17.60 -4.38 0.17
CA TYR A 178 18.07 -4.33 -1.22
C TYR A 178 19.25 -3.35 -1.37
N PRO A 179 20.10 -3.49 -2.41
CA PRO A 179 21.22 -2.58 -2.66
C PRO A 179 20.74 -1.14 -2.86
N LYS A 180 21.47 -0.14 -2.36
CA LYS A 180 21.13 1.28 -2.51
C LYS A 180 21.16 1.75 -3.97
N GLU A 181 21.93 1.06 -4.81
CA GLU A 181 22.14 1.32 -6.22
C GLU A 181 20.92 0.90 -7.07
N LEU A 182 20.06 0.03 -6.54
CA LEU A 182 18.86 -0.46 -7.21
C LEU A 182 17.60 0.04 -6.50
N ALA A 183 16.51 0.17 -7.24
CA ALA A 183 15.21 0.29 -6.60
C ALA A 183 14.76 -1.08 -6.08
N HIS A 184 14.03 -1.13 -4.96
CA HIS A 184 13.54 -2.40 -4.40
C HIS A 184 12.80 -3.28 -5.42
N ASN A 185 12.00 -2.70 -6.32
CA ASN A 185 11.27 -3.44 -7.35
C ASN A 185 12.17 -4.02 -8.45
N ASP A 186 13.41 -3.56 -8.56
CA ASP A 186 14.40 -3.94 -9.58
C ASP A 186 15.56 -4.74 -8.97
N SER A 187 15.34 -5.39 -7.81
CA SER A 187 16.39 -6.07 -7.05
C SER A 187 15.93 -7.41 -6.48
N TYR A 188 16.89 -8.29 -6.21
CA TYR A 188 16.69 -9.41 -5.31
C TYR A 188 16.81 -8.93 -3.87
N GLN A 189 15.93 -9.41 -3.00
CA GLN A 189 15.77 -8.86 -1.66
C GLN A 189 16.06 -9.91 -0.60
N PHE A 190 16.71 -9.51 0.49
CA PHE A 190 16.57 -10.22 1.75
C PHE A 190 15.18 -9.89 2.28
N PHE A 191 14.29 -10.88 2.24
CA PHE A 191 12.88 -10.68 2.52
C PHE A 191 12.47 -11.33 3.82
N LEU A 192 11.74 -10.60 4.65
CA LEU A 192 11.10 -11.09 5.86
C LEU A 192 9.64 -10.62 5.89
N SER A 193 8.71 -11.56 5.94
CA SER A 193 7.30 -11.31 6.21
C SER A 193 6.95 -11.81 7.61
N ILE A 194 6.22 -11.00 8.38
CA ILE A 194 5.74 -11.33 9.71
C ILE A 194 4.20 -11.28 9.67
N GLY A 195 3.61 -12.43 9.35
CA GLY A 195 2.16 -12.68 9.27
C GLY A 195 1.67 -13.70 10.32
N ASP A 196 0.54 -14.35 10.04
CA ASP A 196 0.07 -15.54 10.80
C ASP A 196 1.13 -16.64 10.82
N ARG A 197 1.80 -16.80 9.67
CA ARG A 197 2.93 -17.68 9.41
C ARG A 197 4.09 -16.85 8.86
N PRO A 198 4.97 -16.35 9.74
CA PRO A 198 6.13 -15.58 9.32
C PRO A 198 7.08 -16.43 8.48
N HIS A 199 7.72 -15.80 7.50
CA HIS A 199 8.66 -16.47 6.61
C HIS A 199 9.76 -15.51 6.18
N ALA A 200 10.95 -16.06 5.95
CA ALA A 200 12.12 -15.33 5.50
C ALA A 200 12.79 -16.02 4.32
N GLY A 201 13.54 -15.27 3.51
CA GLY A 201 14.30 -15.84 2.40
C GLY A 201 14.66 -14.83 1.32
N LYS A 202 14.79 -15.33 0.10
CA LYS A 202 15.09 -14.51 -1.08
C LYS A 202 13.78 -14.04 -1.73
N GLY A 203 13.54 -12.73 -1.69
CA GLY A 203 12.47 -12.07 -2.42
C GLY A 203 12.91 -11.60 -3.80
N VAL A 204 11.95 -11.41 -4.70
CA VAL A 204 12.18 -10.90 -6.05
C VAL A 204 11.38 -9.61 -6.21
N GLY A 205 12.05 -8.53 -6.62
CA GLY A 205 11.41 -7.26 -6.94
C GLY A 205 10.41 -7.41 -8.09
N GLY A 206 9.29 -6.70 -8.01
CA GLY A 206 8.16 -6.91 -8.93
C GLY A 206 8.43 -6.64 -10.41
N ASN A 207 9.54 -5.99 -10.77
CA ASN A 207 9.95 -5.78 -12.16
C ASN A 207 10.89 -6.89 -12.68
N LEU A 208 11.50 -7.69 -11.81
CA LEU A 208 12.43 -8.76 -12.20
C LEU A 208 11.71 -10.06 -12.58
N GLY A 209 10.53 -10.30 -12.00
CA GLY A 209 9.74 -11.49 -12.32
C GLY A 209 8.71 -11.81 -11.25
N ASP A 210 8.10 -12.97 -11.42
CA ASP A 210 7.10 -13.47 -10.50
C ASP A 210 7.72 -13.90 -9.17
N TRP A 211 6.93 -13.75 -8.11
CA TRP A 211 7.28 -14.18 -6.78
C TRP A 211 7.46 -15.70 -6.72
N ASN A 212 8.57 -16.16 -6.15
CA ASN A 212 8.85 -17.58 -5.98
C ASN A 212 8.72 -17.96 -4.50
N GLU A 213 7.64 -18.64 -4.12
CA GLU A 213 7.44 -19.07 -2.74
C GLU A 213 8.45 -20.13 -2.29
N SER A 214 9.10 -20.85 -3.21
CA SER A 214 10.07 -21.91 -2.83
C SER A 214 11.38 -21.37 -2.25
N THR A 215 11.64 -20.06 -2.35
CA THR A 215 12.78 -19.40 -1.72
C THR A 215 12.47 -18.83 -0.34
N LEU A 216 11.27 -19.10 0.19
CA LEU A 216 10.82 -18.67 1.50
C LEU A 216 10.73 -19.87 2.45
N VAL A 217 11.14 -19.64 3.69
CA VAL A 217 11.14 -20.64 4.76
C VAL A 217 10.38 -20.06 5.94
N ASP A 218 9.46 -20.85 6.50
CA ASP A 218 8.75 -20.51 7.73
C ASP A 218 9.74 -20.28 8.87
N VAL A 219 9.49 -19.23 9.65
CA VAL A 219 10.31 -18.85 10.80
C VAL A 219 9.41 -18.41 11.94
N ASN A 220 9.85 -18.66 13.17
CA ASN A 220 9.08 -18.33 14.37
C ASN A 220 9.77 -17.27 15.24
N SER A 221 10.93 -16.77 14.83
CA SER A 221 11.71 -15.82 15.61
C SER A 221 12.63 -14.99 14.73
N TYR A 222 13.19 -13.92 15.29
CA TYR A 222 14.21 -13.12 14.63
C TYR A 222 15.46 -13.96 14.33
N ASP A 223 15.90 -14.80 15.28
CA ASP A 223 17.11 -15.60 15.12
C ASP A 223 16.97 -16.66 14.00
N GLU A 224 15.77 -17.25 13.88
CA GLU A 224 15.45 -18.14 12.76
C GLU A 224 15.44 -17.40 11.42
N ALA A 225 14.80 -16.22 11.37
CA ALA A 225 14.81 -15.37 10.18
C ALA A 225 16.25 -15.02 9.75
N LEU A 226 17.07 -14.56 10.69
CA LEU A 226 18.47 -14.24 10.42
C LEU A 226 19.26 -15.47 9.92
N THR A 227 19.02 -16.64 10.49
CA THR A 227 19.66 -17.90 10.06
C THR A 227 19.31 -18.23 8.61
N VAL A 228 18.04 -18.06 8.23
CA VAL A 228 17.59 -18.28 6.85
C VAL A 228 18.20 -17.24 5.90
N LEU A 229 18.17 -15.95 6.27
CA LEU A 229 18.72 -14.88 5.44
C LEU A 229 20.23 -15.02 5.23
N LYS A 230 20.98 -15.45 6.25
CA LYS A 230 22.42 -15.77 6.13
C LYS A 230 22.69 -16.89 5.13
N ARG A 231 21.79 -17.86 4.99
CA ARG A 231 21.92 -18.95 4.00
C ARG A 231 21.84 -18.42 2.58
N TYR A 232 20.94 -17.47 2.32
CA TYR A 232 20.73 -16.89 0.98
C TYR A 232 21.68 -15.72 0.68
N ARG A 233 22.48 -15.27 1.65
CA ARG A 233 23.30 -14.04 1.53
C ARG A 233 24.15 -13.97 0.26
N ASN A 234 24.95 -15.00 0.00
CA ASN A 234 25.86 -14.98 -1.14
C ASN A 234 25.10 -15.02 -2.47
N GLU A 235 23.99 -15.74 -2.53
CA GLU A 235 23.15 -15.83 -3.73
C GLU A 235 22.47 -14.48 -4.02
N ILE A 236 21.86 -13.85 -3.00
CA ILE A 236 21.20 -12.54 -3.17
C ILE A 236 22.20 -11.46 -3.57
N ILE A 237 23.40 -11.45 -2.99
CA ILE A 237 24.44 -10.48 -3.34
C ILE A 237 24.90 -10.72 -4.78
N SER A 238 25.29 -11.96 -5.13
CA SER A 238 25.78 -12.30 -6.47
C SER A 238 24.77 -11.94 -7.56
N ASP A 239 23.49 -12.24 -7.36
CA ASP A 239 22.46 -11.92 -8.35
C ASP A 239 22.25 -10.41 -8.52
N ASN A 240 22.36 -9.63 -7.43
CA ASN A 240 22.29 -8.18 -7.51
C ASN A 240 23.55 -7.56 -8.13
N GLU A 241 24.73 -8.10 -7.86
CA GLU A 241 25.98 -7.70 -8.52
C GLU A 241 25.88 -7.94 -10.04
N GLU A 242 25.34 -9.09 -10.47
CA GLU A 242 25.09 -9.37 -11.88
C GLU A 242 24.08 -8.37 -12.50
N LEU A 243 23.02 -8.00 -11.78
CA LEU A 243 22.09 -6.96 -12.24
C LEU A 243 22.80 -5.60 -12.40
N ILE A 244 23.62 -5.20 -11.43
CA ILE A 244 24.36 -3.94 -11.47
C ILE A 244 25.40 -3.94 -12.59
N ASP A 245 26.13 -5.03 -12.78
CA ASP A 245 27.11 -5.18 -13.86
C ASP A 245 26.42 -5.10 -15.22
N ASN A 246 25.29 -5.78 -15.40
CA ASN A 246 24.52 -5.72 -16.64
C ASN A 246 23.92 -4.33 -16.93
N LEU A 247 23.67 -3.51 -15.89
CA LEU A 247 23.32 -2.09 -16.05
C LEU A 247 24.53 -1.22 -16.38
N GLY A 248 25.74 -1.63 -15.95
CA GLY A 248 27.02 -0.97 -16.22
C GLY A 248 27.69 -1.36 -17.55
N VAL A 249 27.25 -2.44 -18.20
CA VAL A 249 27.63 -2.75 -19.59
C VAL A 249 26.93 -1.76 -20.52
N ASP A 250 27.62 -0.66 -20.74
CA ASP A 250 27.37 0.25 -21.84
C ASP A 250 27.33 -0.58 -23.14
N VAL A 251 26.20 -0.59 -23.84
CA VAL A 251 26.09 -1.14 -25.20
C VAL A 251 26.81 -0.18 -26.15
N ASN A 252 28.13 -0.10 -25.97
CA ASN A 252 29.09 0.58 -26.82
C ASN A 252 30.23 -0.43 -27.09
N ASP A 253 29.88 -1.62 -27.58
CA ASP A 253 30.83 -2.41 -28.36
C ASP A 253 30.90 -1.76 -29.76
N GLU A 254 31.90 -0.90 -29.92
CA GLU A 254 32.34 -0.33 -31.19
C GLU A 254 32.76 -1.47 -32.13
N ASN A 255 31.82 -2.14 -32.84
CA ASN A 255 32.01 -2.78 -34.17
C ASN A 255 30.77 -3.55 -34.69
N SER A 256 29.55 -3.07 -34.48
CA SER A 256 28.42 -3.45 -35.34
C SER A 256 27.78 -2.21 -35.93
N GLU A 257 27.87 -2.06 -37.25
CA GLU A 257 27.25 -0.97 -38.01
C GLU A 257 25.80 -0.73 -37.52
N PRO A 258 25.43 0.50 -37.17
CA PRO A 258 24.05 0.77 -36.78
C PRO A 258 23.15 0.57 -37.99
N ALA A 259 22.30 -0.45 -37.92
CA ALA A 259 21.11 -0.52 -38.75
C ALA A 259 20.33 0.80 -38.59
N PRO A 260 19.83 1.42 -39.67
CA PRO A 260 19.23 2.73 -39.60
C PRO A 260 17.94 2.65 -38.78
N VAL A 261 17.98 3.20 -37.56
CA VAL A 261 16.76 3.39 -36.76
C VAL A 261 16.00 4.57 -37.36
N SER A 262 15.11 4.23 -38.28
CA SER A 262 14.01 5.07 -38.72
C SER A 262 13.12 5.40 -37.52
N GLY A 263 13.25 6.61 -36.98
CA GLY A 263 12.42 7.03 -35.85
C GLY A 263 12.73 8.37 -35.21
N VAL A 264 13.56 9.23 -35.81
CA VAL A 264 13.56 10.65 -35.45
C VAL A 264 12.29 11.24 -36.05
N SER A 265 11.20 11.25 -35.27
CA SER A 265 10.06 12.08 -35.60
C SER A 265 10.46 13.54 -35.41
N SER A 266 10.36 14.25 -36.51
CA SER A 266 10.40 15.69 -36.63
C SER A 266 9.63 16.40 -35.52
N GLY A 267 10.35 17.17 -34.70
CA GLY A 267 9.94 18.51 -34.28
C GLY A 267 8.50 18.73 -33.79
N LYS A 268 7.93 17.83 -32.99
CA LYS A 268 6.77 18.16 -32.15
C LYS A 268 7.22 18.31 -30.70
N GLY A 269 7.17 19.54 -30.19
CA GLY A 269 7.35 19.80 -28.77
C GLY A 269 6.25 19.14 -27.94
N PHE A 270 6.48 18.98 -26.65
CA PHE A 270 5.50 18.42 -25.70
C PHE A 270 4.23 19.30 -25.52
N ALA A 271 4.15 20.42 -26.24
CA ALA A 271 3.07 21.40 -26.14
C ALA A 271 1.68 20.83 -26.47
N ASP A 272 1.58 19.91 -27.42
CA ASP A 272 0.28 19.31 -27.77
C ASP A 272 -0.22 18.38 -26.67
N GLN A 273 0.70 17.61 -26.06
CA GLN A 273 0.40 16.80 -24.88
C GLN A 273 0.08 17.65 -23.65
N LEU A 274 0.77 18.78 -23.45
CA LEU A 274 0.42 19.71 -22.38
C LEU A 274 -0.99 20.30 -22.56
N LYS A 275 -1.38 20.64 -23.79
CA LYS A 275 -2.76 21.10 -24.07
C LYS A 275 -3.78 20.02 -23.78
N GLU A 276 -3.49 18.77 -24.12
CA GLU A 276 -4.38 17.64 -23.83
C GLU A 276 -4.48 17.40 -22.33
N PHE A 277 -3.36 17.43 -21.62
CA PHE A 277 -3.31 17.37 -20.17
C PHE A 277 -4.18 18.46 -19.51
N LEU A 278 -4.06 19.71 -19.96
CA LEU A 278 -4.85 20.83 -19.42
C LEU A 278 -6.36 20.70 -19.70
N LYS A 279 -6.76 20.05 -20.80
CA LYS A 279 -8.16 19.75 -21.09
C LYS A 279 -8.66 18.63 -20.18
N GLN A 280 -7.90 17.54 -20.08
CA GLN A 280 -8.26 16.38 -19.27
C GLN A 280 -8.24 16.69 -17.77
N ALA A 281 -7.36 17.58 -17.30
CA ALA A 281 -7.32 18.05 -15.91
C ALA A 281 -8.64 18.69 -15.42
N LYS A 282 -9.55 19.05 -16.35
CA LYS A 282 -10.88 19.61 -16.05
C LYS A 282 -11.99 18.57 -16.11
N THR A 283 -11.65 17.29 -16.27
CA THR A 283 -12.60 16.17 -16.34
C THR A 283 -12.32 15.16 -15.23
N ASP A 284 -13.12 14.11 -15.17
CA ASP A 284 -12.98 12.96 -14.27
C ASP A 284 -12.16 11.81 -14.87
N ASN A 285 -11.59 12.00 -16.07
CA ASN A 285 -10.84 10.96 -16.76
C ASN A 285 -9.43 10.79 -16.19
N LEU A 286 -9.15 9.63 -15.58
CA LEU A 286 -7.86 9.30 -14.97
C LEU A 286 -6.88 8.57 -15.91
N HIS A 287 -7.26 8.28 -17.16
CA HIS A 287 -6.43 7.50 -18.08
C HIS A 287 -5.23 8.30 -18.59
N THR A 288 -4.02 7.74 -18.46
CA THR A 288 -2.78 8.42 -18.85
C THR A 288 -1.96 7.68 -19.92
N ALA A 289 -2.43 6.51 -20.38
CA ALA A 289 -1.68 5.66 -21.30
C ALA A 289 -1.43 6.29 -22.69
N HIS A 290 -2.18 7.33 -23.05
CA HIS A 290 -2.05 8.04 -24.33
C HIS A 290 -1.01 9.18 -24.29
N PHE A 291 -0.46 9.50 -23.11
CA PHE A 291 0.67 10.42 -23.01
C PHE A 291 1.98 9.69 -23.34
N ASP A 292 2.92 10.38 -24.01
CA ASP A 292 4.23 9.81 -24.30
C ASP A 292 4.96 9.54 -22.99
N LYS A 293 5.60 8.38 -22.89
CA LYS A 293 6.32 7.94 -21.69
C LYS A 293 7.74 8.50 -21.61
N ARG A 294 8.23 9.16 -22.67
CA ARG A 294 9.57 9.78 -22.73
C ARG A 294 9.52 11.08 -23.53
N TYR A 295 10.31 12.06 -23.11
CA TYR A 295 10.49 13.32 -23.83
C TYR A 295 11.91 13.82 -23.58
N LEU A 296 12.67 14.18 -24.63
CA LEU A 296 14.05 14.68 -24.50
C LEU A 296 14.95 13.85 -23.57
N GLY A 297 14.87 12.51 -23.67
CA GLY A 297 15.70 11.57 -22.90
C GLY A 297 15.18 11.25 -21.49
N VAL A 298 14.28 12.06 -20.92
CA VAL A 298 13.70 11.83 -19.59
C VAL A 298 12.41 11.01 -19.66
N GLN A 299 12.10 10.30 -18.57
CA GLN A 299 10.84 9.58 -18.42
C GLN A 299 9.72 10.58 -18.08
N VAL A 300 8.57 10.44 -18.72
CA VAL A 300 7.39 11.25 -18.44
C VAL A 300 6.38 10.41 -17.67
N LYS A 301 5.91 10.92 -16.54
CA LYS A 301 4.79 10.37 -15.78
C LYS A 301 3.69 11.41 -15.67
N VAL A 302 2.45 11.00 -15.84
CA VAL A 302 1.27 11.86 -15.74
C VAL A 302 0.31 11.24 -14.73
N SER A 303 -0.34 12.08 -13.92
CA SER A 303 -1.42 11.63 -13.05
C SER A 303 -2.52 12.69 -12.92
N PHE A 304 -3.76 12.22 -12.95
CA PHE A 304 -4.96 12.98 -12.59
C PHE A 304 -5.55 12.51 -11.25
N GLY A 305 -4.79 11.74 -10.47
CA GLY A 305 -5.25 11.06 -9.28
C GLY A 305 -5.37 9.55 -9.48
N MET A 306 -5.45 8.82 -8.36
CA MET A 306 -5.61 7.36 -8.33
C MET A 306 -6.88 7.04 -7.56
N GLY A 307 -7.91 6.55 -8.25
CA GLY A 307 -9.21 6.22 -7.68
C GLY A 307 -10.18 7.41 -7.53
N ALA A 308 -9.66 8.59 -7.19
CA ALA A 308 -10.40 9.86 -7.21
C ALA A 308 -9.60 10.91 -7.99
N VAL A 309 -10.30 11.90 -8.53
CA VAL A 309 -9.69 13.03 -9.23
C VAL A 309 -8.84 13.84 -8.24
N ALA A 310 -7.59 14.09 -8.61
CA ALA A 310 -6.68 14.91 -7.82
C ALA A 310 -7.04 16.39 -7.97
N ASN A 311 -7.03 17.13 -6.85
CA ASN A 311 -7.18 18.58 -6.86
C ASN A 311 -6.02 19.27 -7.61
N ILE A 312 -4.84 18.63 -7.65
CA ILE A 312 -3.64 19.11 -8.36
C ILE A 312 -3.11 17.96 -9.22
N PRO A 313 -3.59 17.81 -10.47
CA PRO A 313 -3.00 16.87 -11.42
C PRO A 313 -1.59 17.32 -11.81
N TRP A 314 -0.74 16.39 -12.22
CA TRP A 314 0.67 16.69 -12.49
C TRP A 314 1.26 15.91 -13.67
N ILE A 315 2.36 16.46 -14.20
CA ILE A 315 3.28 15.82 -15.14
C ILE A 315 4.69 15.91 -14.54
N SER A 316 5.39 14.78 -14.46
CA SER A 316 6.79 14.70 -14.00
C SER A 316 7.72 14.34 -15.16
N PHE A 317 8.89 14.96 -15.20
CA PHE A 317 9.96 14.73 -16.17
C PHE A 317 11.18 14.14 -15.44
N LEU A 318 11.17 12.83 -15.26
CA LEU A 318 12.07 12.11 -14.37
C LEU A 318 13.37 11.74 -15.09
N ARG A 319 14.50 12.17 -14.53
CA ARG A 319 15.81 11.56 -14.82
C ARG A 319 15.95 10.22 -14.11
N GLU A 320 16.95 9.47 -14.52
CA GLU A 320 17.30 8.19 -13.90
C GLU A 320 17.47 8.32 -12.37
N GLY A 321 16.94 7.35 -11.63
CA GLY A 321 16.91 7.35 -10.16
C GLY A 321 15.87 8.28 -9.51
N GLN A 322 15.12 9.09 -10.27
CA GLN A 322 14.11 10.00 -9.70
C GLN A 322 12.70 9.41 -9.79
N THR A 323 11.89 9.63 -8.75
CA THR A 323 10.46 9.31 -8.77
C THR A 323 9.61 10.52 -8.40
N THR A 324 8.34 10.53 -8.80
CA THR A 324 7.41 11.62 -8.43
C THR A 324 7.18 11.71 -6.92
N ALA A 325 7.24 10.59 -6.20
CA ALA A 325 7.03 10.56 -4.76
C ALA A 325 8.31 10.87 -3.96
N HIS A 326 9.47 10.55 -4.51
CA HIS A 326 10.79 10.73 -3.89
C HIS A 326 11.80 11.10 -4.99
N GLY A 327 12.05 12.41 -5.15
CA GLY A 327 13.00 12.92 -6.14
C GLY A 327 12.83 14.40 -6.49
N ILE A 328 13.70 14.89 -7.35
CA ILE A 328 13.66 16.22 -7.99
C ILE A 328 13.51 16.00 -9.49
N TYR A 329 12.56 16.67 -10.12
CA TYR A 329 12.17 16.42 -11.51
C TYR A 329 11.69 17.67 -12.23
#